data_AF-A0A2T0S7U4-F1
#
_entry.id   AF-A0A2T0S7U4-F1
#
_cell.length_a   1.000
_cell.length_b   1.000
_cell.length_c   1.000
_cell.angle_alpha   90.00
_cell.angle_beta   90.00
_cell.angle_gamma   90.00
#
_symmetry.space_group_name_H-M   'P 1'
#
loop_
_entity.id
_entity.type
_entity.pdbx_description
1 polymer ?
#
loop_
_entity_poly.entity_id
_entity_poly.type
_entity_poly.pdbx_seq_one_letter_code
_entity_poly.pdbx_strand_id
1 'polypeptide(L)'
;MPGLDAVAGTKPRPEPLDPPMVPFALAGIAAFAVAGVILLIADAPDDWLWTCLAGLLAGIPGLITMLRHDANRRRRRALSHPEFTVTDPDRDPD
;
A
#
# COMPACT_ATOMS: atom_id res chain seq x y z
N MET A 1 -9.85 -49.03 -13.01
CA MET A 1 -10.65 -47.90 -12.52
C MET A 1 -9.91 -46.62 -12.85
N PRO A 2 -10.15 -46.01 -14.02
CA PRO A 2 -9.57 -44.73 -14.37
C PRO A 2 -10.42 -43.60 -13.77
N GLY A 3 -9.76 -42.61 -13.19
CA GLY A 3 -10.41 -41.37 -12.79
C GLY A 3 -10.35 -41.11 -11.30
N LEU A 4 -9.23 -40.53 -10.85
CA LEU A 4 -9.18 -39.39 -9.93
C LEU A 4 -7.84 -38.65 -10.09
N ASP A 5 -7.36 -38.48 -11.32
CA ASP A 5 -6.12 -37.74 -11.59
C ASP A 5 -6.45 -36.26 -11.70
N ALA A 6 -6.62 -35.65 -10.52
CA ALA A 6 -6.34 -34.25 -10.22
C ALA A 6 -6.74 -33.21 -11.27
N VAL A 7 -8.01 -32.78 -11.24
CA VAL A 7 -8.36 -31.40 -11.61
C VAL A 7 -7.86 -30.48 -10.50
N ALA A 8 -6.55 -30.25 -10.45
CA ALA A 8 -5.97 -29.14 -9.70
C ALA A 8 -6.15 -27.88 -10.55
N GLY A 9 -7.32 -27.24 -10.43
CA GLY A 9 -7.58 -25.98 -11.11
C GLY A 9 -6.51 -24.96 -10.74
N THR A 10 -5.66 -24.59 -11.70
CA THR A 10 -4.67 -23.52 -11.60
C THR A 10 -5.40 -22.18 -11.64
N LYS A 11 -6.21 -21.88 -10.62
CA LYS A 11 -6.81 -20.56 -10.52
C LYS A 11 -5.66 -19.56 -10.41
N PRO A 12 -5.51 -18.63 -11.37
CA PRO A 12 -4.46 -17.61 -11.30
C PRO A 12 -4.61 -16.90 -9.96
N ARG A 13 -3.56 -16.93 -9.14
CA ARG A 13 -3.57 -16.25 -7.85
C ARG A 13 -3.82 -14.77 -8.17
N PRO A 14 -4.92 -14.16 -7.69
CA PRO A 14 -5.16 -12.75 -7.95
C PRO A 14 -3.96 -11.97 -7.40
N GLU A 15 -3.36 -11.17 -8.26
CA GLU A 15 -2.31 -10.24 -7.86
C GLU A 15 -2.86 -9.41 -6.69
N PRO A 16 -2.16 -9.37 -5.54
CA PRO A 16 -2.63 -8.60 -4.41
C PRO A 16 -2.93 -7.17 -4.85
N LEU A 17 -4.17 -6.71 -4.58
CA LEU A 17 -4.55 -5.33 -4.83
C LEU A 17 -3.52 -4.42 -4.16
N ASP A 18 -2.93 -3.52 -4.94
CA ASP A 18 -1.92 -2.57 -4.47
C ASP A 18 -2.57 -1.18 -4.34
N PRO A 19 -3.43 -0.95 -3.33
CA PRO A 19 -3.97 0.38 -3.12
C PRO A 19 -2.80 1.29 -2.70
N PRO A 20 -2.66 2.48 -3.29
CA PRO A 20 -1.60 3.39 -2.92
C PRO A 20 -1.88 3.88 -1.49
N MET A 21 -1.17 3.29 -0.53
CA MET A 21 -1.50 3.40 0.90
C MET A 21 -1.01 4.72 1.51
N VAL A 22 0.16 5.20 1.07
CA VAL A 22 0.74 6.51 1.46
C VAL A 22 -0.16 7.69 1.11
N PRO A 23 -0.75 7.81 -0.11
CA PRO A 23 -1.63 8.93 -0.40
C PRO A 23 -2.91 8.95 0.42
N PHE A 24 -3.39 7.82 0.95
CA PHE A 24 -4.51 7.81 1.89
C PHE A 24 -4.15 8.50 3.21
N ALA A 25 -2.98 8.20 3.78
CA ALA A 25 -2.50 8.91 4.97
C ALA A 25 -2.30 10.40 4.71
N LEU A 26 -1.70 10.76 3.57
CA LEU A 26 -1.53 12.17 3.19
C LEU A 26 -2.87 12.89 3.01
N ALA A 27 -3.89 12.23 2.44
CA ALA A 27 -5.21 12.81 2.29
C ALA A 27 -5.86 13.14 3.64
N GLY A 28 -5.77 12.24 4.63
CA GLY A 28 -6.28 12.49 5.98
C GLY A 28 -5.56 13.64 6.68
N ILE A 29 -4.23 13.67 6.63
CA ILE A 29 -3.40 14.75 7.20
C ILE A 29 -3.73 16.08 6.53
N ALA A 30 -3.81 16.11 5.20
CA ALA A 30 -4.13 17.30 4.44
C ALA A 30 -5.55 17.82 4.76
N ALA A 31 -6.53 16.93 4.90
CA ALA A 31 -7.89 17.31 5.28
C ALA A 31 -7.93 18.02 6.64
N PHE A 32 -7.22 17.49 7.65
CA PHE A 32 -7.13 18.14 8.96
C PHE A 32 -6.36 19.48 8.92
N ALA A 33 -5.27 19.56 8.13
CA ALA A 33 -4.53 20.80 7.95
C ALA A 33 -5.42 21.89 7.31
N VAL A 34 -6.12 21.55 6.24
CA VAL A 34 -7.03 22.46 5.53
C VAL A 34 -8.19 22.88 6.44
N ALA A 35 -8.80 21.95 7.17
CA ALA A 35 -9.84 22.27 8.14
C ALA A 35 -9.31 23.26 9.22
N GLY A 36 -8.13 23.00 9.78
CA GLY A 36 -7.51 23.90 10.77
C GLY A 36 -7.30 25.31 10.22
N VAL A 37 -6.84 25.45 8.97
CA VAL A 37 -6.69 26.77 8.31
C VAL A 37 -8.04 27.47 8.14
N ILE A 38 -9.08 26.75 7.71
CA ILE A 38 -10.43 27.31 7.58
C ILE A 38 -10.94 27.80 8.94
N LEU A 39 -10.75 27.02 10.01
CA LEU A 39 -11.17 27.40 11.34
C LEU A 39 -10.44 28.64 11.88
N LEU A 40 -9.13 28.76 11.61
CA LEU A 40 -8.37 29.96 11.99
C LEU A 40 -8.88 31.23 11.27
N ILE A 41 -9.23 31.12 9.99
CA ILE A 41 -9.77 32.25 9.22
C ILE A 41 -11.18 32.62 9.70
N ALA A 42 -11.95 31.63 10.15
CA ALA A 42 -13.32 31.79 10.62
C ALA A 42 -13.45 32.23 12.09
N ASP A 43 -12.33 32.45 12.80
CA ASP A 43 -12.30 32.75 14.25
C ASP A 43 -13.11 31.74 15.08
N ALA A 44 -12.98 30.46 14.69
CA ALA A 44 -13.76 29.38 15.27
C ALA A 44 -13.24 28.98 16.67
N PRO A 45 -14.09 28.37 17.53
CA PRO A 45 -13.70 27.99 18.89
C PRO A 45 -12.48 27.04 18.95
N ASP A 46 -11.63 27.26 19.96
CA ASP A 46 -10.37 26.54 20.17
C ASP A 46 -10.53 25.01 20.23
N ASP A 47 -11.66 24.49 20.73
CA ASP A 47 -11.91 23.05 20.84
C ASP A 47 -11.82 22.32 19.49
N TRP A 48 -12.30 22.97 18.43
CA TRP A 48 -12.24 22.41 17.08
C TRP A 48 -10.83 22.53 16.48
N LEU A 49 -10.10 23.57 16.85
CA LEU A 49 -8.68 23.72 16.53
C LEU A 49 -7.83 22.62 17.16
N TRP A 50 -8.09 22.29 18.43
CA TRP A 50 -7.48 21.16 19.11
C TRP A 50 -7.80 19.84 18.44
N THR A 51 -9.02 19.67 17.92
CA THR A 51 -9.40 18.49 17.13
C THR A 51 -8.58 18.41 15.84
N CYS A 52 -8.43 19.52 15.12
CA CYS A 52 -7.62 19.57 13.90
C CYS A 52 -6.14 19.27 14.18
N LEU A 53 -5.60 19.85 15.26
CA LEU A 53 -4.24 19.61 15.70
C LEU A 53 -4.03 18.15 16.12
N ALA A 54 -4.97 17.57 16.88
CA ALA A 54 -4.92 16.17 17.28
C ALA A 54 -4.95 15.24 16.06
N GLY A 55 -5.79 15.53 15.06
CA GLY A 55 -5.83 14.80 13.79
C GLY A 55 -4.52 14.88 13.02
N LEU A 56 -3.92 16.07 12.95
CA LEU A 56 -2.62 16.29 12.31
C LEU A 56 -1.49 15.51 13.01
N LEU A 57 -1.42 15.60 14.34
CA LEU A 57 -0.42 14.92 15.16
C LEU A 57 -0.59 13.39 15.14
N ALA A 58 -1.83 12.90 15.21
CA ALA A 58 -2.16 11.48 15.08
C ALA A 58 -1.88 10.94 13.68
N GLY A 59 -1.90 11.80 12.66
CA GLY A 59 -1.53 11.44 11.29
C GLY A 59 -0.06 11.06 11.13
N ILE A 60 0.85 11.65 11.92
CA ILE A 60 2.30 11.37 11.86
C ILE A 60 2.64 9.89 12.10
N PRO A 61 2.22 9.25 13.22
CA PRO A 61 2.47 7.82 13.40
C PRO A 61 1.75 6.96 12.34
N GLY A 62 0.57 7.36 11.88
CA GLY A 62 -0.11 6.71 10.75
C GLY A 62 0.73 6.72 9.47
N LEU A 63 1.33 7.86 9.13
CA LEU A 63 2.20 8.00 7.97
C LEU A 63 3.50 7.19 8.12
N ILE A 64 4.14 7.24 9.29
CA ILE A 64 5.37 6.49 9.57
C ILE A 64 5.13 4.98 9.42
N THR A 65 4.02 4.47 9.96
CA THR A 65 3.70 3.04 9.85
C THR A 65 3.44 2.63 8.41
N MET A 66 2.76 3.47 7.61
CA MET A 66 2.55 3.21 6.18
C MET A 66 3.83 3.25 5.36
N LEU A 67 4.73 4.21 5.61
CA LEU A 67 6.05 4.27 4.96
C LEU A 67 6.89 3.02 5.28
N ARG A 68 6.91 2.59 6.54
CA ARG A 68 7.62 1.38 6.96
C ARG A 68 7.01 0.12 6.34
N HIS A 69 5.69 0.06 6.24
CA HIS A 69 4.99 -1.03 5.58
C HIS A 69 5.31 -1.08 4.09
N ASP A 70 5.28 0.07 3.40
CA ASP A 70 5.63 0.17 1.97
C ASP A 70 7.10 -0.22 1.72
N ALA A 71 8.02 0.22 2.57
CA ALA A 71 9.44 -0.15 2.48
C ALA A 71 9.66 -1.65 2.68
N ASN A 72 8.96 -2.28 3.63
CA ASN A 72 9.03 -3.72 3.85
C ASN A 72 8.39 -4.51 2.69
N ARG A 73 7.31 -3.99 2.09
CA ARG A 73 6.72 -4.54 0.86
C ARG A 73 7.69 -4.50 -0.31
N ARG A 74 8.33 -3.34 -0.57
CA ARG A 74 9.35 -3.18 -1.61
C ARG A 74 10.52 -4.16 -1.45
N ARG A 75 11.01 -4.35 -0.22
CA ARG A 75 12.08 -5.31 0.09
C ARG A 75 11.68 -6.75 -0.21
N ARG A 76 10.44 -7.15 0.08
CA ARG A 76 9.94 -8.50 -0.22
C ARG A 76 9.79 -8.75 -1.73
N ARG A 77 9.36 -7.75 -2.51
CA ARG A 77 9.30 -7.84 -4.00
C ARG A 77 10.69 -8.03 -4.62
N ALA A 78 11.71 -7.33 -4.10
CA ALA A 78 13.09 -7.49 -4.56
C ALA A 78 13.68 -8.89 -4.28
N LEU A 79 13.15 -9.61 -3.28
CA LEU A 79 13.57 -10.97 -2.93
C LEU A 79 12.74 -12.06 -3.63
N SER A 80 11.54 -11.74 -4.14
CA SER A 80 10.64 -12.71 -4.79
C SER A 80 10.71 -12.74 -6.32
N HIS A 81 11.51 -11.86 -6.93
CA HIS A 81 11.86 -11.92 -8.36
C HIS A 81 13.34 -12.30 -8.55
N PRO A 82 13.75 -13.54 -8.28
CA PRO A 82 14.83 -14.11 -9.07
C PRO A 82 14.32 -14.19 -10.51
N GLU A 83 15.06 -13.58 -11.44
CA GLU A 83 14.84 -13.67 -12.88
C GLU A 83 14.61 -15.13 -13.26
N PHE A 84 13.38 -15.48 -13.61
CA PHE A 84 13.07 -16.81 -14.14
C PHE A 84 13.54 -16.82 -15.59
N THR A 85 14.82 -17.11 -15.78
CA THR A 85 15.39 -17.41 -17.10
C THR A 85 14.91 -18.80 -17.50
N VAL A 86 13.97 -18.87 -18.44
CA VAL A 86 13.70 -20.12 -19.16
C VAL A 86 14.87 -20.33 -20.11
N THR A 87 15.81 -21.17 -19.72
CA THR A 87 16.76 -21.74 -20.68
C THR A 87 15.99 -22.71 -21.55
N ASP A 88 15.72 -22.33 -22.78
CA ASP A 88 15.07 -23.18 -23.77
C ASP A 88 16.07 -24.28 -24.19
N PRO A 89 15.80 -25.58 -23.91
CA PRO A 89 16.74 -26.65 -24.24
C PRO A 89 16.77 -27.01 -25.74
N ASP A 90 15.94 -26.37 -26.58
CA ASP A 90 15.76 -26.75 -28.00
C ASP A 90 16.45 -25.80 -28.99
N ARG A 91 17.51 -25.08 -28.56
CA ARG A 91 18.42 -24.44 -29.51
C ARG A 91 19.35 -25.50 -30.09
N ASP A 92 18.87 -26.16 -31.14
CA ASP A 92 19.64 -27.07 -31.98
C ASP A 92 20.86 -26.32 -32.57
N PRO A 93 22.10 -26.79 -32.38
CA PRO A 93 23.25 -26.28 -33.10
C PRO A 93 23.33 -26.97 -34.47
N ASP A 94 23.21 -26.16 -35.53
CA ASP A 94 23.37 -26.54 -36.94
C ASP A 94 24.57 -27.46 -37.24
#